data_AF-F4S1M1-F1
#
_entry.id   AF-F4S1M1-F1
#
_cell.length_a   1.000
_cell.length_b   1.000
_cell.length_c   1.000
_cell.angle_alpha   90.00
_cell.angle_beta   90.00
_cell.angle_gamma   90.00
#
_symmetry.space_group_name_H-M   'P 1'
#
loop_
_entity.id
_entity.type
_entity.pdbx_description
1 polymer ?
#
loop_
_entity_poly.entity_id
_entity_poly.type
_entity_poly.pdbx_seq_one_letter_code
_entity_poly.pdbx_strand_id
1 'polypeptide(L)'
;MLNVSRGHPHEAGNGRSEFARRYHANTGPKSKLDAVSMLGYIPLHADATCVLEEVARQEKNDMASCDCSNCRPEEAEALWLAQPALTRDNFDSALQMGESELLTLVGDLPDPPAPPVSELRIIAQVCGPDDPIENSPLLEKLVTHLERSFNAFFYRVFTEPSDLGPPDYFGRDMAWNVANNIDIISKPTDLAIILASETLTGQFDVLFVAFCEWKNTYPTISAFEEAAERRLAFNRSNTSNKIPQSCEGAELSKLRDDASKLAIKIAREKDESEAARAKALAKAQREKDKTAVALAKDFAKAQREKAKVEAALAKGLAKTQREQLKAEAALAKEVANAQREKEKAEAALAKDLAKAQREKEKVEAALDKAVAKAQQQALKKAPGTISKRVAEEVLEGGPTKQKVYIFTLACTVLRY
;
A
#
# COMPACT_ATOMS: atom_id res chain seq x y z
N MET A 1 -13.01 45.09 -30.41
CA MET A 1 -12.33 44.05 -31.23
C MET A 1 -12.86 42.64 -31.01
N LEU A 2 -13.31 42.25 -29.80
CA LEU A 2 -14.01 40.96 -29.56
C LEU A 2 -15.45 40.88 -30.08
N ASN A 3 -16.08 42.03 -30.39
CA ASN A 3 -17.49 42.09 -30.79
C ASN A 3 -17.74 41.73 -32.27
N VAL A 4 -16.70 41.57 -33.08
CA VAL A 4 -16.82 41.21 -34.51
C VAL A 4 -16.96 39.69 -34.71
N SER A 5 -16.59 38.87 -33.72
CA SER A 5 -16.85 37.43 -33.72
C SER A 5 -18.33 37.07 -33.47
N ARG A 6 -19.20 38.08 -33.25
CA ARG A 6 -20.63 37.92 -32.87
C ARG A 6 -21.64 38.19 -34.00
N GLY A 7 -21.20 38.41 -35.24
CA GLY A 7 -22.09 38.32 -36.42
C GLY A 7 -23.09 39.47 -36.61
N HIS A 8 -22.64 40.74 -36.56
CA HIS A 8 -23.47 41.87 -37.01
C HIS A 8 -23.32 42.13 -38.53
N PRO A 9 -24.40 42.44 -39.28
CA PRO A 9 -24.40 42.37 -40.74
C PRO A 9 -23.76 43.55 -41.50
N HIS A 10 -23.34 44.64 -40.85
CA HIS A 10 -23.00 45.90 -41.54
C HIS A 10 -21.64 46.53 -41.18
N GLU A 11 -20.68 45.79 -40.60
CA GLU A 11 -19.31 46.29 -40.46
C GLU A 11 -18.36 45.60 -41.45
N ALA A 12 -17.40 46.37 -41.97
CA ALA A 12 -16.52 45.97 -43.07
C ALA A 12 -15.71 44.71 -42.74
N GLY A 13 -16.21 43.55 -43.19
CA GLY A 13 -15.57 42.25 -43.07
C GLY A 13 -14.33 42.18 -43.95
N ASN A 14 -13.16 42.48 -43.40
CA ASN A 14 -11.92 42.27 -44.13
C ASN A 14 -11.48 40.79 -44.03
N GLY A 15 -12.32 39.88 -44.54
CA GLY A 15 -12.02 38.45 -44.65
C GLY A 15 -10.85 38.12 -45.60
N ARG A 16 -10.26 39.16 -46.22
CA ARG A 16 -9.07 39.08 -47.08
C ARG A 16 -7.85 39.80 -46.49
N SER A 17 -7.91 40.31 -45.25
CA SER A 17 -6.79 40.97 -44.59
C SER A 17 -5.53 40.09 -44.60
N GLU A 18 -4.46 40.53 -45.26
CA GLU A 18 -3.16 39.82 -45.24
C GLU A 18 -2.57 39.75 -43.82
N PHE A 19 -2.87 40.74 -42.97
CA PHE A 19 -2.45 40.74 -41.57
C PHE A 19 -3.11 39.59 -40.80
N ALA A 20 -4.40 39.33 -41.04
CA ALA A 20 -5.11 38.20 -40.44
C ALA A 20 -4.71 36.84 -41.05
N ARG A 21 -4.18 36.81 -42.29
CA ARG A 21 -3.62 35.58 -42.90
C ARG A 21 -2.32 35.13 -42.22
N ARG A 22 -1.49 36.06 -41.74
CA ARG A 22 -0.25 35.72 -41.02
C ARG A 22 -0.49 35.05 -39.66
N TYR A 23 -1.58 35.39 -38.97
CA TYR A 23 -1.93 34.79 -37.67
C TYR A 23 -2.70 33.46 -37.77
N HIS A 24 -3.16 33.11 -38.97
CA HIS A 24 -3.74 31.81 -39.28
C HIS A 24 -2.83 31.08 -40.27
N ALA A 25 -1.63 30.73 -39.81
CA ALA A 25 -0.51 30.22 -40.61
C ALA A 25 -0.81 28.93 -41.42
N ASN A 26 -1.98 28.31 -41.27
CA ASN A 26 -2.24 26.98 -41.82
C ASN A 26 -3.23 26.95 -42.99
N THR A 27 -3.87 28.05 -43.34
CA THR A 27 -4.71 28.09 -44.53
C THR A 27 -3.85 28.67 -45.64
N GLY A 28 -3.46 27.86 -46.64
CA GLY A 28 -2.65 28.31 -47.78
C GLY A 28 -3.32 29.42 -48.61
N PRO A 29 -3.44 29.33 -49.95
CA PRO A 29 -4.14 30.36 -50.72
C PRO A 29 -5.65 30.49 -50.40
N LYS A 30 -6.21 29.55 -49.62
CA LYS A 30 -7.62 29.52 -49.22
C LYS A 30 -7.81 30.26 -47.90
N SER A 31 -8.70 31.23 -47.86
CA SER A 31 -9.10 32.01 -46.69
C SER A 31 -10.22 31.33 -45.90
N LYS A 32 -10.56 31.86 -44.71
CA LYS A 32 -11.76 31.43 -43.96
C LYS A 32 -13.05 31.52 -44.78
N LEU A 33 -13.14 32.49 -45.69
CA LEU A 33 -14.29 32.63 -46.59
C LEU A 33 -14.36 31.47 -47.59
N ASP A 34 -13.23 30.92 -48.01
CA ASP A 34 -13.19 29.77 -48.91
C ASP A 34 -13.61 28.48 -48.19
N ALA A 35 -13.25 28.32 -46.91
CA ALA A 35 -13.72 27.20 -46.09
C ALA A 35 -15.25 27.25 -45.87
N VAL A 36 -15.79 28.42 -45.51
CA VAL A 36 -17.25 28.62 -45.37
C VAL A 36 -17.97 28.45 -46.70
N SER A 37 -17.39 28.91 -47.81
CA SER A 37 -17.96 28.73 -49.14
C SER A 37 -17.93 27.28 -49.63
N MET A 38 -16.94 26.48 -49.22
CA MET A 38 -16.81 25.08 -49.61
C MET A 38 -17.63 24.12 -48.73
N LEU A 39 -17.66 24.36 -47.42
CA LEU A 39 -18.25 23.43 -46.43
C LEU A 39 -19.56 23.94 -45.82
N GLY A 40 -19.86 25.23 -45.95
CA GLY A 40 -21.00 25.89 -45.30
C GLY A 40 -20.77 26.24 -43.83
N TYR A 41 -19.66 25.82 -43.22
CA TYR A 41 -19.30 26.09 -41.82
C TYR A 41 -17.78 26.05 -41.60
N ILE A 42 -17.30 26.58 -40.48
CA ILE A 42 -15.91 26.45 -40.03
C ILE A 42 -15.83 25.23 -39.11
N PRO A 43 -15.02 24.20 -39.42
CA PRO A 43 -14.82 23.05 -38.54
C PRO A 43 -14.20 23.49 -37.22
N LEU A 44 -14.81 23.08 -36.10
CA LEU A 44 -14.34 23.43 -34.75
C LEU A 44 -13.64 22.27 -34.03
N HIS A 45 -13.63 21.08 -34.63
CA HIS A 45 -13.06 19.87 -34.03
C HIS A 45 -11.95 19.31 -34.91
N ALA A 46 -10.88 18.82 -34.28
CA ALA A 46 -9.70 18.28 -34.97
C ALA A 46 -9.97 16.96 -35.71
N ASP A 47 -11.00 16.23 -35.30
CA ASP A 47 -11.43 14.95 -35.87
C ASP A 47 -12.34 15.10 -37.10
N ALA A 48 -12.75 16.32 -37.44
CA ALA A 48 -13.54 16.55 -38.64
C ALA A 48 -12.75 16.14 -39.90
N THR A 49 -13.39 15.40 -40.80
CA THR A 49 -12.75 14.84 -42.01
C THR A 49 -11.99 15.89 -42.83
N CYS A 50 -12.57 17.08 -42.99
CA CYS A 50 -11.94 18.18 -43.71
C CYS A 50 -10.69 18.76 -43.01
N VAL A 51 -10.61 18.68 -41.68
CA VAL A 51 -9.41 19.05 -40.92
C VAL A 51 -8.32 18.02 -41.13
N LEU A 52 -8.67 16.72 -41.06
CA LEU A 52 -7.72 15.63 -41.32
C LEU A 52 -7.15 15.67 -42.75
N GLU A 53 -8.00 15.94 -43.75
CA GLU A 53 -7.57 16.10 -45.14
C GLU A 53 -6.61 17.29 -45.33
N GLU A 54 -6.87 18.41 -44.65
CA GLU A 54 -6.02 19.59 -44.70
C GLU A 54 -4.68 19.36 -43.98
N VAL A 55 -4.67 18.63 -42.86
CA VAL A 55 -3.43 18.19 -42.18
C VAL A 55 -2.60 17.31 -43.12
N ALA A 56 -3.20 16.31 -43.77
CA ALA A 56 -2.50 15.44 -44.73
C ALA A 56 -1.95 16.24 -45.93
N ARG A 57 -2.67 17.28 -46.38
CA ARG A 57 -2.19 18.20 -47.43
C ARG A 57 -0.97 18.99 -46.95
N GLN A 58 -0.96 19.46 -45.71
CA GLN A 58 0.16 20.21 -45.13
C GLN A 58 1.41 19.34 -45.04
N GLU A 59 1.28 18.11 -44.55
CA GLU A 59 2.38 17.13 -44.49
C GLU A 59 2.95 16.83 -45.89
N LYS A 60 2.08 16.62 -46.89
CA LYS A 60 2.52 16.38 -48.27
C LYS A 60 3.32 17.54 -48.87
N ASN A 61 3.07 18.77 -48.42
CA ASN A 61 3.75 19.97 -48.88
C ASN A 61 4.91 20.39 -47.97
N ASP A 62 5.33 19.53 -47.04
CA ASP A 62 6.43 19.80 -46.09
C ASP A 62 6.22 21.10 -45.30
N MET A 63 4.96 21.41 -44.98
CA MET A 63 4.63 22.55 -44.13
C MET A 63 4.99 22.22 -42.68
N ALA A 64 5.56 23.20 -41.97
CA ALA A 64 5.89 23.05 -40.55
C ALA A 64 4.64 22.69 -39.72
N SER A 65 4.83 21.86 -38.70
CA SER A 65 3.77 21.52 -37.75
C SER A 65 3.27 22.80 -37.06
N CYS A 66 1.97 22.93 -36.92
CA CYS A 66 1.36 24.05 -36.22
C CYS A 66 1.78 24.10 -34.74
N ASP A 67 2.12 25.29 -34.27
CA ASP A 67 2.51 25.63 -32.90
C ASP A 67 1.48 26.54 -32.19
N CYS A 68 0.25 26.64 -32.73
CA CYS A 68 -0.80 27.47 -32.13
C CYS A 68 -1.40 26.83 -30.86
N SER A 69 -2.13 27.64 -30.08
CA SER A 69 -2.76 27.22 -28.81
C SER A 69 -3.71 26.01 -28.93
N ASN A 70 -4.35 25.81 -30.09
CA ASN A 70 -5.19 24.64 -30.31
C ASN A 70 -4.40 23.36 -30.59
N CYS A 71 -3.19 23.49 -31.15
CA CYS A 71 -2.33 22.36 -31.48
C CYS A 71 -1.36 22.00 -30.35
N ARG A 72 -1.00 22.99 -29.50
CA ARG A 72 -0.10 22.84 -28.36
C ARG A 72 -0.64 23.60 -27.13
N PRO A 73 -1.74 23.13 -26.53
CA PRO A 73 -2.41 23.85 -25.45
C PRO A 73 -1.55 23.97 -24.18
N GLU A 74 -0.72 22.97 -23.88
CA GLU A 74 0.17 22.99 -22.71
C GLU A 74 1.27 24.05 -22.85
N GLU A 75 1.92 24.14 -24.01
CA GLU A 75 2.94 25.14 -24.31
C GLU A 75 2.34 26.55 -24.31
N ALA A 76 1.15 26.72 -24.87
CA ALA A 76 0.45 28.00 -24.89
C ALA A 76 0.06 28.49 -23.49
N GLU A 77 -0.43 27.60 -22.62
CA GLU A 77 -0.71 27.95 -21.23
C GLU A 77 0.57 28.27 -20.45
N ALA A 78 1.65 27.50 -20.65
CA ALA A 78 2.93 27.78 -20.02
C ALA A 78 3.49 29.15 -20.45
N LEU A 79 3.37 29.50 -21.74
CA LEU A 79 3.77 30.80 -22.25
C LEU A 79 2.93 31.94 -21.67
N TRP A 80 1.62 31.71 -21.52
CA TRP A 80 0.71 32.65 -20.88
C TRP A 80 1.08 32.91 -19.42
N LEU A 81 1.37 31.85 -18.67
CA LEU A 81 1.83 31.95 -17.27
C LEU A 81 3.22 32.58 -17.16
N ALA A 82 4.07 32.42 -18.17
CA ALA A 82 5.41 32.98 -18.22
C ALA A 82 5.47 34.46 -18.59
N GLN A 83 4.33 35.10 -18.89
CA GLN A 83 4.29 36.52 -19.24
C GLN A 83 5.06 37.45 -18.28
N PRO A 84 5.04 37.26 -16.94
CA PRO A 84 5.83 38.09 -16.02
C PRO A 84 7.35 37.94 -16.18
N ALA A 85 7.82 36.83 -16.75
CA ALA A 85 9.23 36.54 -16.99
C ALA A 85 9.70 36.92 -18.40
N LEU A 86 8.77 37.36 -19.26
CA LEU A 86 9.10 37.82 -20.61
C LEU A 86 9.64 39.24 -20.57
N THR A 87 10.79 39.39 -21.21
CA THR A 87 11.51 40.64 -21.43
C THR A 87 11.65 40.84 -22.94
N ARG A 88 12.03 42.04 -23.36
CA ARG A 88 12.31 42.30 -24.78
C ARG A 88 13.42 41.40 -25.33
N ASP A 89 14.36 40.99 -24.48
CA ASP A 89 15.59 40.31 -24.90
C ASP A 89 15.42 38.78 -24.95
N ASN A 90 14.46 38.21 -24.20
CA ASN A 90 14.16 36.76 -24.21
C ASN A 90 12.83 36.39 -24.88
N PHE A 91 12.07 37.36 -25.42
CA PHE A 91 10.75 37.11 -26.01
C PHE A 91 10.79 36.09 -27.16
N ASP A 92 11.68 36.29 -28.14
CA ASP A 92 11.79 35.40 -29.31
C ASP A 92 12.26 34.00 -28.92
N SER A 93 13.15 33.88 -27.92
CA SER A 93 13.55 32.58 -27.40
C SER A 93 12.42 31.89 -26.64
N ALA A 94 11.62 32.65 -25.87
CA ALA A 94 10.51 32.10 -25.10
C ALA A 94 9.39 31.56 -26.00
N LEU A 95 9.17 32.16 -27.18
CA LEU A 95 8.24 31.61 -28.18
C LEU A 95 8.66 30.25 -28.73
N GLN A 96 9.94 29.87 -28.60
CA GLN A 96 10.47 28.59 -29.05
C GLN A 96 10.64 27.58 -27.90
N MET A 97 10.40 28.00 -26.66
CA MET A 97 10.54 27.17 -25.47
C MET A 97 9.38 26.19 -25.33
N GLY A 98 9.68 25.00 -24.80
CA GLY A 98 8.66 24.03 -24.40
C GLY A 98 8.04 24.35 -23.03
N GLU A 99 6.99 23.62 -22.64
CA GLU A 99 6.28 23.79 -21.35
C GLU A 99 7.26 23.84 -20.15
N SER A 100 8.20 22.89 -20.07
CA SER A 100 9.11 22.78 -18.91
C SER A 100 10.08 23.96 -18.78
N GLU A 101 10.57 24.48 -19.92
CA GLU A 101 11.49 25.61 -19.96
C GLU A 101 10.78 26.90 -19.55
N LEU A 102 9.56 27.11 -20.04
CA LEU A 102 8.71 28.24 -19.67
C LEU A 102 8.34 28.22 -18.18
N LEU A 103 8.01 27.04 -17.63
CA LEU A 103 7.72 26.90 -16.20
C LEU A 103 8.94 27.15 -15.32
N THR A 104 10.14 26.78 -15.78
CA THR A 104 11.40 27.07 -15.09
C THR A 104 11.67 28.58 -15.10
N LEU A 105 11.45 29.23 -16.25
CA LEU A 105 11.58 30.68 -16.38
C LEU A 105 10.67 31.44 -15.41
N VAL A 106 9.46 30.94 -15.16
CA VAL A 106 8.55 31.49 -14.13
C VAL A 106 9.08 31.23 -12.73
N GLY A 107 9.56 30.02 -12.46
CA GLY A 107 10.06 29.61 -11.14
C GLY A 107 11.33 30.36 -10.70
N ASP A 108 12.13 30.83 -11.65
CA ASP A 108 13.34 31.62 -11.39
C ASP A 108 13.03 33.10 -11.09
N LEU A 109 11.78 33.55 -11.26
CA LEU A 109 11.41 34.90 -10.86
C LEU A 109 11.46 35.06 -9.35
N PRO A 110 11.92 36.23 -8.86
CA PRO A 110 11.78 36.56 -7.44
C PRO A 110 10.29 36.57 -7.07
N ASP A 111 9.99 36.21 -5.83
CA ASP A 111 8.63 36.30 -5.30
C ASP A 111 8.08 37.71 -5.57
N PRO A 112 6.86 37.82 -6.13
CA PRO A 112 6.28 39.12 -6.39
C PRO A 112 6.20 39.89 -5.08
N PRO A 113 6.47 41.22 -5.10
CA PRO A 113 6.27 42.02 -3.91
C PRO A 113 4.84 41.85 -3.41
N ALA A 114 4.66 41.85 -2.09
CA ALA A 114 3.33 41.75 -1.50
C ALA A 114 2.39 42.72 -2.25
N PRO A 115 1.21 42.26 -2.69
CA PRO A 115 0.31 43.12 -3.44
C PRO A 115 0.12 44.40 -2.62
N PRO A 116 0.13 45.58 -3.28
CA PRO A 116 -0.16 46.82 -2.57
C PRO A 116 -1.44 46.59 -1.80
N VAL A 117 -1.47 46.98 -0.52
CA VAL A 117 -2.66 46.87 0.33
C VAL A 117 -3.78 47.47 -0.50
N SER A 118 -4.68 46.62 -1.00
CA SER A 118 -5.75 47.08 -1.85
C SER A 118 -6.46 48.11 -1.01
N GLU A 119 -6.39 49.39 -1.38
CA GLU A 119 -7.29 50.38 -0.81
C GLU A 119 -8.66 49.79 -1.09
N LEU A 120 -9.30 49.30 -0.03
CA LEU A 120 -10.60 48.66 -0.14
C LEU A 120 -11.49 49.75 -0.69
N ARG A 121 -11.78 49.68 -1.99
CA ARG A 121 -12.71 50.62 -2.61
C ARG A 121 -13.99 50.44 -1.83
N ILE A 122 -14.36 51.47 -1.07
CA ILE A 122 -15.58 51.45 -0.28
C ILE A 122 -16.73 51.43 -1.30
N ILE A 123 -17.41 50.29 -1.40
CA ILE A 123 -18.57 50.11 -2.26
C ILE A 123 -19.81 50.31 -1.39
N ALA A 124 -20.68 51.23 -1.75
CA ALA A 124 -21.97 51.40 -1.09
C ALA A 124 -22.84 50.15 -1.27
N GLN A 125 -23.49 49.74 -0.19
CA GLN A 125 -24.46 48.64 -0.20
C GLN A 125 -25.85 49.20 -0.52
N VAL A 126 -26.52 48.62 -1.52
CA VAL A 126 -27.90 48.99 -1.84
C VAL A 126 -28.83 48.19 -0.93
N CYS A 127 -29.79 48.88 -0.30
CA CYS A 127 -30.87 48.25 0.46
C CYS A 127 -31.82 47.54 -0.52
N GLY A 128 -31.96 46.23 -0.37
CA GLY A 128 -32.95 45.45 -1.11
C GLY A 128 -34.33 45.50 -0.44
N PRO A 129 -35.40 45.11 -1.16
CA PRO A 129 -36.78 45.15 -0.65
C PRO A 129 -37.06 44.20 0.53
N ASP A 130 -36.13 43.29 0.85
CA ASP A 130 -36.21 42.35 1.96
C ASP A 130 -34.99 42.48 2.90
N ASP A 131 -34.31 43.63 2.89
CA ASP A 131 -33.13 43.84 3.73
C ASP A 131 -33.53 43.87 5.22
N PRO A 132 -32.88 43.07 6.10
CA PRO A 132 -33.19 43.05 7.52
C PRO A 132 -33.16 44.42 8.22
N ILE A 133 -32.44 45.40 7.66
CA ILE A 133 -32.38 46.76 8.23
C ILE A 133 -33.72 47.47 8.25
N GLU A 134 -34.64 47.14 7.35
CA GLU A 134 -35.95 47.79 7.28
C GLU A 134 -36.78 47.51 8.54
N ASN A 135 -36.49 46.39 9.21
CA ASN A 135 -37.13 46.01 10.47
C ASN A 135 -36.51 46.72 11.70
N SER A 136 -35.44 47.50 11.52
CA SER A 136 -34.78 48.21 12.63
C SER A 136 -35.52 49.49 12.99
N PRO A 137 -36.15 49.59 14.18
CA PRO A 137 -36.85 50.80 14.59
C PRO A 137 -35.92 51.99 14.78
N LEU A 138 -34.62 51.74 14.98
CA LEU A 138 -33.61 52.77 15.16
C LEU A 138 -33.20 53.38 13.81
N LEU A 139 -33.00 52.55 12.77
CA LEU A 139 -32.67 53.02 11.42
C LEU A 139 -33.89 53.64 10.73
N GLU A 140 -35.09 53.12 10.99
CA GLU A 140 -36.34 53.72 10.50
C GLU A 140 -36.52 55.19 10.98
N LYS A 141 -36.05 55.49 12.20
CA LYS A 141 -36.00 56.87 12.71
C LYS A 141 -35.00 57.73 11.94
N LEU A 142 -33.85 57.19 11.57
CA LEU A 142 -32.88 57.89 10.72
C LEU A 142 -33.49 58.19 9.35
N VAL A 143 -34.06 57.18 8.69
CA VAL A 143 -34.70 57.29 7.37
C VAL A 143 -35.77 58.39 7.39
N THR A 144 -36.64 58.34 8.39
CA THR A 144 -37.70 59.35 8.56
C THR A 144 -37.13 60.75 8.81
N HIS A 145 -36.03 60.86 9.55
CA HIS A 145 -35.38 62.15 9.84
C HIS A 145 -34.68 62.73 8.60
N LEU A 146 -33.99 61.88 7.82
CA LEU A 146 -33.36 62.25 6.55
C LEU A 146 -34.41 62.72 5.53
N GLU A 147 -35.50 61.98 5.37
CA GLU A 147 -36.59 62.32 4.45
C GLU A 147 -37.24 63.66 4.83
N ARG A 148 -37.57 63.86 6.11
CA ARG A 148 -38.15 65.14 6.57
C ARG A 148 -37.21 66.32 6.37
N SER A 149 -35.93 66.14 6.67
CA SER A 149 -34.92 67.19 6.54
C SER A 149 -34.72 67.57 5.07
N PHE A 150 -34.68 66.58 4.18
CA PHE A 150 -34.60 66.81 2.75
C PHE A 150 -35.87 67.48 2.21
N ASN A 151 -37.07 67.03 2.61
CA ASN A 151 -38.33 67.65 2.17
C ASN A 151 -38.40 69.13 2.58
N ALA A 152 -37.99 69.45 3.81
CA ALA A 152 -37.92 70.84 4.28
C ALA A 152 -36.92 71.67 3.48
N PHE A 153 -35.75 71.09 3.13
CA PHE A 153 -34.76 71.74 2.27
C PHE A 153 -35.28 71.94 0.84
N PHE A 154 -35.93 70.93 0.26
CA PHE A 154 -36.50 70.99 -1.09
C PHE A 154 -37.47 72.15 -1.23
N TYR A 155 -38.44 72.30 -0.32
CA TYR A 155 -39.42 73.39 -0.37
C TYR A 155 -38.86 74.76 -0.02
N ARG A 156 -37.66 74.81 0.57
CA ARG A 156 -36.92 76.07 0.75
C ARG A 156 -36.22 76.49 -0.55
N VAL A 157 -35.74 75.53 -1.34
CA VAL A 157 -35.08 75.77 -2.63
C VAL A 157 -36.10 76.01 -3.74
N PHE A 158 -37.12 75.16 -3.83
CA PHE A 158 -38.21 75.24 -4.80
C PHE A 158 -39.47 75.78 -4.12
N THR A 159 -39.71 77.08 -4.29
CA THR A 159 -40.86 77.77 -3.70
C THR A 159 -42.10 77.79 -4.61
N GLU A 160 -41.93 77.43 -5.88
CA GLU A 160 -42.98 77.38 -6.88
C GLU A 160 -43.52 75.95 -7.07
N PRO A 161 -44.79 75.78 -7.51
CA PRO A 161 -45.32 74.47 -7.83
C PRO A 161 -44.53 73.82 -8.98
N SER A 162 -44.16 72.55 -8.78
CA SER A 162 -43.36 71.74 -9.69
C SER A 162 -44.01 70.38 -9.86
N ASP A 163 -43.90 69.80 -11.07
CA ASP A 163 -44.36 68.43 -11.35
C ASP A 163 -43.47 67.38 -10.67
N LEU A 164 -42.25 67.75 -10.29
CA LEU A 164 -41.34 66.94 -9.48
C LEU A 164 -41.40 67.36 -8.02
N GLY A 165 -41.52 66.39 -7.12
CA GLY A 165 -41.50 66.57 -5.68
C GLY A 165 -40.21 66.09 -5.03
N PRO A 166 -40.07 66.27 -3.69
CA PRO A 166 -38.91 65.80 -2.96
C PRO A 166 -38.55 64.31 -3.18
N PRO A 167 -39.52 63.36 -3.22
CA PRO A 167 -39.22 61.94 -3.41
C PRO A 167 -38.55 61.62 -4.75
N ASP A 168 -38.72 62.46 -5.78
CA ASP A 168 -38.09 62.28 -7.09
C ASP A 168 -36.57 62.55 -7.05
N TYR A 169 -36.10 63.31 -6.06
CA TYR A 169 -34.68 63.64 -5.87
C TYR A 169 -34.03 62.84 -4.75
N PHE A 170 -34.79 62.58 -3.67
CA PHE A 170 -34.34 61.79 -2.54
C PHE A 170 -35.55 61.10 -1.91
N GLY A 171 -35.87 59.92 -2.45
CA GLY A 171 -36.95 59.07 -1.94
C GLY A 171 -36.54 58.27 -0.71
N ARG A 172 -37.53 57.62 -0.10
CA ARG A 172 -37.34 56.77 1.08
C ARG A 172 -36.33 55.63 0.84
N ASP A 173 -36.32 55.06 -0.38
CA ASP A 173 -35.37 54.00 -0.77
C ASP A 173 -33.92 54.51 -0.73
N MET A 174 -33.69 55.76 -1.15
CA MET A 174 -32.36 56.39 -1.06
C MET A 174 -31.98 56.67 0.40
N ALA A 175 -32.93 57.05 1.24
CA ALA A 175 -32.70 57.19 2.67
C ALA A 175 -32.35 55.86 3.34
N TRP A 176 -32.96 54.75 2.93
CA TRP A 176 -32.57 53.40 3.36
C TRP A 176 -31.17 53.01 2.87
N ASN A 177 -30.79 53.36 1.64
CA ASN A 177 -29.41 53.19 1.17
C ASN A 177 -28.41 53.95 2.05
N VAL A 178 -28.75 55.17 2.49
CA VAL A 178 -27.92 55.93 3.44
C VAL A 178 -27.86 55.22 4.79
N ALA A 179 -29.00 54.76 5.32
CA ALA A 179 -29.08 54.02 6.58
C ALA A 179 -28.30 52.68 6.56
N ASN A 180 -28.22 52.03 5.39
CA ASN A 180 -27.45 50.79 5.24
C ASN A 180 -25.93 51.01 5.31
N ASN A 181 -25.48 52.24 5.05
CA ASN A 181 -24.07 52.59 4.93
C ASN A 181 -23.62 53.60 6.01
N ILE A 182 -24.26 53.61 7.18
CA ILE A 182 -23.94 54.57 8.25
C ILE A 182 -22.50 54.47 8.76
N ASP A 183 -21.87 53.30 8.63
CA ASP A 183 -20.52 53.01 9.10
C ASP A 183 -19.43 53.76 8.31
N ILE A 184 -19.73 54.22 7.10
CA ILE A 184 -18.77 54.91 6.22
C ILE A 184 -18.99 56.43 6.12
N ILE A 185 -19.99 56.97 6.85
CA ILE A 185 -20.35 58.39 6.80
C ILE A 185 -19.68 59.15 7.96
N SER A 186 -18.65 59.94 7.64
CA SER A 186 -17.91 60.77 8.60
C SER A 186 -17.95 62.26 8.27
N LYS A 187 -18.17 62.61 7.00
CA LYS A 187 -18.29 63.99 6.50
C LYS A 187 -19.35 64.07 5.39
N PRO A 188 -19.88 65.26 5.05
CA PRO A 188 -20.91 65.40 4.01
C PRO A 188 -20.53 64.78 2.66
N THR A 189 -19.26 64.88 2.26
CA THR A 189 -18.77 64.33 0.98
C THR A 189 -18.79 62.80 0.90
N ASP A 190 -18.88 62.08 2.03
CA ASP A 190 -18.97 60.62 2.01
C ASP A 190 -20.33 60.14 1.47
N LEU A 191 -21.36 60.98 1.52
CA LEU A 191 -22.66 60.69 0.90
C LEU A 191 -22.56 60.50 -0.61
N ALA A 192 -21.52 61.04 -1.26
CA ALA A 192 -21.26 60.81 -2.69
C ALA A 192 -20.98 59.33 -3.00
N ILE A 193 -20.47 58.56 -2.03
CA ILE A 193 -20.24 57.12 -2.20
C ILE A 193 -21.58 56.37 -2.40
N ILE A 194 -22.65 56.88 -1.80
CA ILE A 194 -23.98 56.25 -1.76
C ILE A 194 -24.91 56.85 -2.81
N LEU A 195 -24.92 58.18 -2.93
CA LEU A 195 -25.83 58.94 -3.80
C LEU A 195 -25.23 59.29 -5.17
N ALA A 196 -23.97 58.90 -5.40
CA ALA A 196 -23.13 59.21 -6.58
C ALA A 196 -22.78 60.70 -6.76
N SER A 197 -23.74 61.61 -6.58
CA SER A 197 -23.56 63.05 -6.74
C SER A 197 -24.60 63.84 -5.96
N GLU A 198 -24.33 65.13 -5.78
CA GLU A 198 -25.28 66.08 -5.22
C GLU A 198 -26.24 66.55 -6.32
N THR A 199 -27.53 66.24 -6.21
CA THR A 199 -28.53 66.66 -7.22
C THR A 199 -28.98 68.10 -7.00
N LEU A 200 -28.94 68.56 -5.74
CA LEU A 200 -29.26 69.94 -5.34
C LEU A 200 -28.14 70.49 -4.46
N THR A 201 -27.57 71.64 -4.79
CA THR A 201 -26.47 72.25 -4.02
C THR A 201 -26.83 72.42 -2.54
N GLY A 202 -26.06 71.82 -1.65
CA GLY A 202 -26.29 71.81 -0.21
C GLY A 202 -27.10 70.61 0.32
N GLN A 203 -27.57 69.70 -0.54
CA GLN A 203 -28.23 68.46 -0.15
C GLN A 203 -27.35 67.62 0.78
N PHE A 204 -26.05 67.47 0.49
CA PHE A 204 -25.17 66.65 1.32
C PHE A 204 -25.01 67.23 2.73
N ASP A 205 -24.90 68.55 2.85
CA ASP A 205 -24.79 69.21 4.15
C ASP A 205 -26.06 69.02 4.98
N VAL A 206 -27.24 69.20 4.37
CA VAL A 206 -28.53 69.01 5.06
C VAL A 206 -28.70 67.56 5.54
N LEU A 207 -28.43 66.59 4.67
CA LEU A 207 -28.54 65.16 5.02
C LEU A 207 -27.52 64.77 6.10
N PHE A 208 -26.30 65.30 6.03
CA PHE A 208 -25.27 65.03 7.02
C PHE A 208 -25.59 65.65 8.38
N VAL A 209 -26.14 66.87 8.42
CA VAL A 209 -26.63 67.48 9.67
C VAL A 209 -27.72 66.62 10.30
N ALA A 210 -28.71 66.19 9.52
CA ALA A 210 -29.77 65.29 9.99
C ALA A 210 -29.20 63.97 10.52
N PHE A 211 -28.22 63.38 9.82
CA PHE A 211 -27.51 62.19 10.29
C PHE A 211 -26.79 62.42 11.64
N CYS A 212 -26.08 63.55 11.80
CA CYS A 212 -25.41 63.89 13.05
C CYS A 212 -26.40 64.11 14.21
N GLU A 213 -27.52 64.79 13.96
CA GLU A 213 -28.58 64.98 14.96
C GLU A 213 -29.15 63.64 15.43
N TRP A 214 -29.47 62.74 14.51
CA TRP A 214 -29.90 61.38 14.85
C TRP A 214 -28.83 60.63 15.65
N LYS A 215 -27.57 60.68 15.20
CA LYS A 215 -26.43 60.02 15.85
C LYS A 215 -26.25 60.47 17.31
N ASN A 216 -26.47 61.76 17.57
CA ASN A 216 -26.35 62.35 18.91
C ASN A 216 -27.60 62.12 19.78
N THR A 217 -28.76 61.90 19.17
CA THR A 217 -30.04 61.75 19.89
C THR A 217 -30.27 60.31 20.37
N TYR A 218 -29.74 59.32 19.67
CA TYR A 218 -30.02 57.90 19.91
C TYR A 218 -28.76 57.08 20.27
N PRO A 219 -28.91 55.94 20.96
CA PRO A 219 -27.79 55.02 21.21
C PRO A 219 -27.45 54.26 19.92
N THR A 220 -26.50 54.78 19.15
CA THR A 220 -26.22 54.29 17.79
C THR A 220 -25.07 53.29 17.69
N ILE A 221 -24.27 53.09 18.76
CA ILE A 221 -23.03 52.29 18.73
C ILE A 221 -23.24 50.88 18.12
N SER A 222 -24.24 50.13 18.59
CA SER A 222 -24.56 48.78 18.06
C SER A 222 -24.88 48.79 16.56
N ALA A 223 -25.61 49.80 16.08
CA ALA A 223 -25.99 49.89 14.68
C ALA A 223 -24.78 50.15 13.76
N PHE A 224 -23.79 50.92 14.24
CA PHE A 224 -22.53 51.13 13.51
C PHE A 224 -21.68 49.85 13.49
N GLU A 225 -21.61 49.12 14.60
CA GLU A 225 -20.91 47.83 14.66
C GLU A 225 -21.55 46.81 13.71
N GLU A 226 -22.87 46.66 13.75
CA GLU A 226 -23.64 45.78 12.84
C GLU A 226 -23.48 46.15 11.36
N ALA A 227 -23.46 47.45 11.03
CA ALA A 227 -23.23 47.91 9.66
C ALA A 227 -21.80 47.59 9.19
N ALA A 228 -20.80 47.81 10.04
CA ALA A 228 -19.40 47.48 9.73
C ALA A 228 -19.19 45.97 9.56
N GLU A 229 -19.79 45.14 10.42
CA GLU A 229 -19.74 43.67 10.30
C GLU A 229 -20.38 43.18 9.01
N ARG A 230 -21.56 43.72 8.65
CA ARG A 230 -22.23 43.39 7.38
C ARG A 230 -21.38 43.77 6.17
N ARG A 231 -20.69 44.91 6.23
CA ARG A 231 -19.73 45.31 5.18
C ARG A 231 -18.55 44.35 5.09
N LEU A 232 -17.96 43.94 6.21
CA LEU A 232 -16.86 42.95 6.23
C LEU A 232 -17.30 41.59 5.68
N ALA A 233 -18.51 41.16 5.99
CA ALA A 233 -19.07 39.92 5.47
C ALA A 233 -19.28 39.96 3.94
N PHE A 234 -19.71 41.12 3.41
CA PHE A 234 -19.86 41.33 1.97
C PHE A 234 -18.51 41.45 1.25
N ASN A 235 -17.56 42.16 1.86
CA ASN A 235 -16.21 42.39 1.33
C ASN A 235 -15.28 41.18 1.50
N ARG A 236 -15.80 39.96 1.76
CA ARG A 236 -14.95 38.75 1.78
C ARG A 236 -14.06 38.78 0.56
N SER A 237 -12.77 38.91 0.83
CA SER A 237 -11.74 39.21 -0.14
C SER A 237 -11.97 38.35 -1.37
N ASN A 238 -12.06 39.00 -2.53
CA ASN A 238 -11.82 38.30 -3.78
C ASN A 238 -10.33 37.90 -3.77
N THR A 239 -9.98 36.88 -2.97
CA THR A 239 -8.64 36.30 -2.85
C THR A 239 -8.23 35.61 -4.14
N SER A 240 -9.08 35.69 -5.17
CA SER A 240 -8.74 35.40 -6.54
C SER A 240 -7.90 36.54 -7.14
N ASN A 241 -6.72 36.81 -6.57
CA ASN A 241 -5.56 37.18 -7.39
C ASN A 241 -5.11 35.96 -8.21
N LYS A 242 -6.07 35.19 -8.76
CA LYS A 242 -5.78 34.15 -9.73
C LYS A 242 -5.36 34.91 -10.97
N ILE A 243 -4.10 34.73 -11.35
CA ILE A 243 -3.60 35.10 -12.66
C ILE A 243 -4.69 34.67 -13.66
N PRO A 244 -5.21 35.57 -14.51
CA PRO A 244 -6.24 35.22 -15.47
C PRO A 244 -5.78 33.97 -16.20
N GLN A 245 -6.58 32.90 -16.19
CA GLN A 245 -6.22 31.64 -16.83
C GLN A 245 -6.76 31.64 -18.26
N SER A 246 -6.04 31.03 -19.22
CA SER A 246 -6.57 30.84 -20.58
C SER A 246 -7.75 29.85 -20.58
N CYS A 247 -8.55 29.81 -21.65
CA CYS A 247 -9.67 28.88 -21.78
C CYS A 247 -9.17 27.42 -21.78
N GLU A 248 -8.10 27.18 -22.53
CA GLU A 248 -7.40 25.92 -22.67
C GLU A 248 -6.74 25.53 -21.34
N GLY A 249 -6.11 26.49 -20.66
CA GLY A 249 -5.57 26.32 -19.32
C GLY A 249 -6.61 25.91 -18.29
N ALA A 250 -7.79 26.54 -18.31
CA ALA A 250 -8.89 26.18 -17.41
C ALA A 250 -9.37 24.74 -17.63
N GLU A 251 -9.42 24.29 -18.89
CA GLU A 251 -9.74 22.89 -19.22
C GLU A 251 -8.64 21.93 -18.76
N LEU A 252 -7.37 22.25 -19.01
CA LEU A 252 -6.23 21.46 -18.53
C LEU A 252 -6.20 21.37 -17.00
N SER A 253 -6.48 22.46 -16.29
CA SER A 253 -6.55 22.48 -14.82
C SER A 253 -7.68 21.58 -14.32
N LYS A 254 -8.84 21.64 -14.97
CA LYS A 254 -9.97 20.75 -14.64
C LYS A 254 -9.61 19.28 -14.87
N LEU A 255 -8.96 18.95 -15.98
CA LEU A 255 -8.50 17.59 -16.27
C LEU A 255 -7.47 17.10 -15.25
N ARG A 256 -6.52 17.96 -14.86
CA ARG A 256 -5.52 17.68 -13.81
C ARG A 256 -6.19 17.44 -12.45
N ASP A 257 -7.17 18.26 -12.08
CA ASP A 257 -7.94 18.09 -10.85
C ASP A 257 -8.74 16.79 -10.83
N ASP A 258 -9.39 16.45 -11.93
CA ASP A 258 -10.19 15.23 -12.04
C ASP A 258 -9.30 13.98 -12.06
N ALA A 259 -8.13 14.05 -12.72
CA ALA A 259 -7.12 13.00 -12.66
C ALA A 259 -6.55 12.82 -11.24
N SER A 260 -6.30 13.91 -10.50
CA SER A 260 -5.85 13.87 -9.11
C SER A 260 -6.89 13.23 -8.20
N LYS A 261 -8.17 13.62 -8.31
CA LYS A 261 -9.28 13.00 -7.57
C LYS A 261 -9.39 11.51 -7.88
N LEU A 262 -9.25 11.14 -9.15
CA LEU A 262 -9.28 9.74 -9.56
C LEU A 262 -8.10 8.96 -9.00
N ALA A 263 -6.89 9.53 -9.02
CA ALA A 263 -5.69 8.91 -8.44
C ALA A 263 -5.84 8.67 -6.94
N ILE A 264 -6.38 9.66 -6.20
CA ILE A 264 -6.67 9.53 -4.76
C ILE A 264 -7.69 8.40 -4.53
N LYS A 265 -8.73 8.32 -5.36
CA LYS A 265 -9.75 7.25 -5.26
C LYS A 265 -9.14 5.87 -5.51
N ILE A 266 -8.35 5.71 -6.57
CA ILE A 266 -7.67 4.46 -6.91
C ILE A 266 -6.71 4.05 -5.79
N ALA A 267 -5.94 5.00 -5.24
CA ALA A 267 -5.03 4.73 -4.13
C ALA A 267 -5.78 4.21 -2.90
N ARG A 268 -6.89 4.86 -2.54
CA ARG A 268 -7.74 4.43 -1.41
C ARG A 268 -8.33 3.04 -1.62
N GLU A 269 -8.83 2.73 -2.82
CA GLU A 269 -9.37 1.41 -3.15
C GLU A 269 -8.28 0.32 -3.10
N LYS A 270 -7.06 0.65 -3.55
CA LYS A 270 -5.90 -0.24 -3.47
C LYS A 270 -5.51 -0.52 -2.01
N ASP A 271 -5.42 0.51 -1.18
CA ASP A 271 -5.10 0.37 0.25
C ASP A 271 -6.14 -0.48 0.98
N GLU A 272 -7.43 -0.30 0.66
CA GLU A 272 -8.52 -1.10 1.22
C GLU A 272 -8.43 -2.58 0.80
N SER A 273 -8.14 -2.83 -0.49
CA SER A 273 -7.94 -4.19 -1.03
C SER A 273 -6.73 -4.90 -0.41
N GLU A 274 -5.61 -4.20 -0.25
CA GLU A 274 -4.40 -4.73 0.39
C GLU A 274 -4.63 -5.02 1.87
N ALA A 275 -5.33 -4.14 2.60
CA ALA A 275 -5.71 -4.36 3.98
C ALA A 275 -6.66 -5.57 4.13
N ALA A 276 -7.62 -5.75 3.23
CA ALA A 276 -8.51 -6.91 3.22
C ALA A 276 -7.73 -8.21 2.95
N ARG A 277 -6.81 -8.21 1.99
CA ARG A 277 -5.96 -9.36 1.68
C ARG A 277 -5.04 -9.73 2.85
N ALA A 278 -4.44 -8.75 3.51
CA ALA A 278 -3.61 -8.96 4.69
C ALA A 278 -4.42 -9.59 5.85
N LYS A 279 -5.65 -9.10 6.10
CA LYS A 279 -6.56 -9.69 7.09
C LYS A 279 -6.94 -11.13 6.75
N ALA A 280 -7.23 -11.42 5.47
CA ALA A 280 -7.56 -12.77 5.01
C ALA A 280 -6.38 -13.75 5.18
N LEU A 281 -5.17 -13.32 4.81
CA LEU A 281 -3.95 -14.11 4.99
C LEU A 281 -3.66 -14.37 6.47
N ALA A 282 -3.79 -13.36 7.33
CA ALA A 282 -3.62 -13.52 8.77
C ALA A 282 -4.63 -14.50 9.38
N LYS A 283 -5.90 -14.47 8.94
CA LYS A 283 -6.92 -15.42 9.38
C LYS A 283 -6.60 -16.85 8.92
N ALA A 284 -6.22 -17.02 7.65
CA ALA A 284 -5.84 -18.32 7.10
C ALA A 284 -4.62 -18.91 7.80
N GLN A 285 -3.62 -18.08 8.13
CA GLN A 285 -2.43 -18.52 8.86
C GLN A 285 -2.80 -18.98 10.27
N ARG A 286 -3.63 -18.21 11.00
CA ARG A 286 -4.11 -18.61 12.32
C ARG A 286 -4.88 -19.94 12.31
N GLU A 287 -5.64 -20.23 11.26
CA GLU A 287 -6.30 -21.52 11.10
C GLU A 287 -5.30 -22.65 10.85
N LYS A 288 -4.30 -22.44 9.98
CA LYS A 288 -3.22 -23.42 9.76
C LYS A 288 -2.41 -23.69 11.02
N ASP A 289 -2.08 -22.65 11.79
CA ASP A 289 -1.34 -22.81 13.04
C ASP A 289 -2.17 -23.60 14.07
N LYS A 290 -3.49 -23.34 14.15
CA LYS A 290 -4.40 -24.13 15.01
C LYS A 290 -4.45 -25.60 14.59
N THR A 291 -4.56 -25.91 13.29
CA THR A 291 -4.59 -27.30 12.83
C THR A 291 -3.25 -28.00 13.02
N ALA A 292 -2.13 -27.30 12.79
CA ALA A 292 -0.78 -27.81 13.06
C ALA A 292 -0.57 -28.14 14.54
N VAL A 293 -1.02 -27.26 15.45
CA VAL A 293 -0.97 -27.51 16.91
C VAL A 293 -1.82 -28.72 17.30
N ALA A 294 -3.02 -28.86 16.74
CA ALA A 294 -3.87 -30.02 16.98
C ALA A 294 -3.21 -31.33 16.52
N LEU A 295 -2.70 -31.37 15.28
CA LEU A 295 -1.98 -32.51 14.73
C LEU A 295 -0.72 -32.86 15.53
N ALA A 296 0.05 -31.86 15.97
CA ALA A 296 1.23 -32.09 16.80
C ALA A 296 0.86 -32.70 18.17
N LYS A 297 -0.24 -32.25 18.77
CA LYS A 297 -0.75 -32.80 20.03
C LYS A 297 -1.22 -34.25 19.86
N ASP A 298 -1.93 -34.55 18.78
CA ASP A 298 -2.39 -35.90 18.47
C ASP A 298 -1.22 -36.85 18.19
N PHE A 299 -0.23 -36.40 17.41
CA PHE A 299 1.00 -37.15 17.16
C PHE A 299 1.79 -37.42 18.45
N ALA A 300 1.93 -36.42 19.33
CA ALA A 300 2.58 -36.59 20.62
C ALA A 300 1.83 -37.59 21.53
N LYS A 301 0.49 -37.59 21.51
CA LYS A 301 -0.32 -38.58 22.22
C LYS A 301 -0.10 -39.99 21.65
N ALA A 302 -0.10 -40.14 20.33
CA ALA A 302 0.14 -41.42 19.66
C ALA A 302 1.55 -41.99 19.99
N GLN A 303 2.58 -41.14 19.96
CA GLN A 303 3.95 -41.50 20.35
C GLN A 303 4.03 -41.98 21.80
N ARG A 304 3.34 -41.31 22.73
CA ARG A 304 3.29 -41.73 24.15
C ARG A 304 2.60 -43.09 24.32
N GLU A 305 1.51 -43.33 23.62
CA GLU A 305 0.84 -44.63 23.65
C GLU A 305 1.70 -45.74 23.05
N LYS A 306 2.37 -45.46 21.92
CA LYS A 306 3.34 -46.40 21.32
C LYS A 306 4.46 -46.74 22.29
N ALA A 307 5.07 -45.75 22.94
CA ALA A 307 6.13 -45.94 23.92
C ALA A 307 5.66 -46.76 25.14
N LYS A 308 4.40 -46.59 25.59
CA LYS A 308 3.83 -47.42 26.66
C LYS A 308 3.70 -48.89 26.24
N VAL A 309 3.23 -49.14 25.02
CA VAL A 309 3.08 -50.49 24.47
C VAL A 309 4.45 -51.15 24.31
N GLU A 310 5.43 -50.44 23.75
CA GLU A 310 6.81 -50.92 23.62
C GLU A 310 7.46 -51.21 24.98
N ALA A 311 7.27 -50.34 25.97
CA ALA A 311 7.76 -50.56 27.33
C ALA A 311 7.09 -51.76 28.02
N ALA A 312 5.79 -51.98 27.81
CA ALA A 312 5.08 -53.15 28.31
C ALA A 312 5.59 -54.45 27.65
N LEU A 313 5.80 -54.43 26.33
CA LEU A 313 6.37 -55.55 25.58
C LEU A 313 7.80 -55.87 26.06
N ALA A 314 8.65 -54.86 26.24
CA ALA A 314 10.01 -55.02 26.75
C ALA A 314 10.03 -55.61 28.16
N LYS A 315 9.14 -55.17 29.05
CA LYS A 315 8.99 -55.77 30.39
C LYS A 315 8.52 -57.23 30.31
N GLY A 316 7.61 -57.55 29.40
CA GLY A 316 7.16 -58.91 29.13
C GLY A 316 8.30 -59.81 28.67
N LEU A 317 9.09 -59.36 27.69
CA LEU A 317 10.25 -60.07 27.16
C LEU A 317 11.36 -60.25 28.21
N ALA A 318 11.63 -59.24 29.04
CA ALA A 318 12.61 -59.34 30.11
C ALA A 318 12.20 -60.36 31.19
N LYS A 319 10.89 -60.44 31.50
CA LYS A 319 10.35 -61.44 32.43
C LYS A 319 10.50 -62.85 31.87
N THR A 320 10.13 -63.07 30.61
CA THR A 320 10.25 -64.39 29.97
C THR A 320 11.71 -64.82 29.82
N GLN A 321 12.62 -63.91 29.45
CA GLN A 321 14.06 -64.21 29.40
C GLN A 321 14.61 -64.61 30.78
N ARG A 322 14.17 -63.94 31.86
CA ARG A 322 14.58 -64.29 33.22
C ARG A 322 14.04 -65.66 33.65
N GLU A 323 12.84 -66.02 33.23
CA GLU A 323 12.27 -67.35 33.46
C GLU A 323 13.00 -68.43 32.66
N GLN A 324 13.35 -68.15 31.40
CA GLN A 324 14.17 -69.04 30.57
C GLN A 324 15.56 -69.27 31.17
N LEU A 325 16.28 -68.21 31.57
CA LEU A 325 17.59 -68.35 32.22
C LEU A 325 17.52 -69.15 33.53
N LYS A 326 16.43 -69.01 34.30
CA LYS A 326 16.21 -69.84 35.49
C LYS A 326 15.97 -71.30 35.13
N ALA A 327 15.19 -71.58 34.08
CA ALA A 327 14.94 -72.93 33.60
C ALA A 327 16.22 -73.58 33.05
N GLU A 328 17.02 -72.84 32.27
CA GLU A 328 18.33 -73.30 31.78
C GLU A 328 19.29 -73.59 32.93
N ALA A 329 19.35 -72.73 33.95
CA ALA A 329 20.18 -72.96 35.13
C ALA A 329 19.72 -74.19 35.95
N ALA A 330 18.41 -74.46 36.01
CA ALA A 330 17.88 -75.66 36.65
C ALA A 330 18.24 -76.93 35.85
N LEU A 331 18.09 -76.90 34.52
CA LEU A 331 18.47 -77.99 33.64
C LEU A 331 19.98 -78.27 33.73
N ALA A 332 20.82 -77.23 33.76
CA ALA A 332 22.27 -77.36 33.92
C ALA A 332 22.65 -78.03 35.26
N LYS A 333 21.92 -77.75 36.35
CA LYS A 333 22.12 -78.43 37.64
C LYS A 333 21.73 -79.90 37.57
N GLU A 334 20.63 -80.24 36.90
CA GLU A 334 20.24 -81.65 36.71
C GLU A 334 21.25 -82.42 35.87
N VAL A 335 21.74 -81.83 34.77
CA VAL A 335 22.79 -82.44 33.93
C VAL A 335 24.08 -82.66 34.72
N ALA A 336 24.51 -81.68 35.51
CA ALA A 336 25.70 -81.82 36.35
C ALA A 336 25.54 -82.91 37.43
N ASN A 337 24.35 -83.05 38.02
CA ASN A 337 24.07 -84.13 38.97
C ASN A 337 24.06 -85.51 38.26
N ALA A 338 23.46 -85.61 37.08
CA ALA A 338 23.47 -86.83 36.29
C ALA A 338 24.90 -87.25 35.88
N GLN A 339 25.77 -86.29 35.55
CA GLN A 339 27.18 -86.56 35.27
C GLN A 339 27.93 -87.07 36.51
N ARG A 340 27.71 -86.48 37.69
CA ARG A 340 28.31 -86.98 38.93
C ARG A 340 27.85 -88.39 39.28
N GLU A 341 26.58 -88.72 39.07
CA GLU A 341 26.06 -90.08 39.28
C GLU A 341 26.66 -91.06 38.26
N LYS A 342 26.84 -90.63 37.01
CA LYS A 342 27.54 -91.43 35.99
C LYS A 342 29.00 -91.68 36.38
N GLU A 343 29.74 -90.67 36.82
CA GLU A 343 31.13 -90.81 37.29
C GLU A 343 31.25 -91.73 38.50
N LYS A 344 30.29 -91.67 39.44
CA LYS A 344 30.23 -92.62 40.57
C LYS A 344 29.96 -94.05 40.10
N ALA A 345 29.07 -94.24 39.14
CA ALA A 345 28.78 -95.56 38.57
C ALA A 345 30.00 -96.13 37.83
N GLU A 346 30.71 -95.31 37.06
CA GLU A 346 31.97 -95.69 36.41
C GLU A 346 33.07 -96.04 37.43
N ALA A 347 33.18 -95.28 38.52
CA ALA A 347 34.12 -95.58 39.60
C ALA A 347 33.77 -96.87 40.37
N ALA A 348 32.48 -97.19 40.52
CA ALA A 348 32.03 -98.45 41.10
C ALA A 348 32.35 -99.64 40.18
N LEU A 349 32.08 -99.50 38.88
CA LEU A 349 32.44 -100.50 37.87
C LEU A 349 33.95 -100.76 37.85
N ALA A 350 34.77 -99.71 37.95
CA ALA A 350 36.22 -99.83 38.02
C ALA A 350 36.70 -100.58 39.27
N LYS A 351 36.04 -100.38 40.43
CA LYS A 351 36.31 -101.15 41.65
C LYS A 351 35.94 -102.62 41.52
N ASP A 352 34.80 -102.92 40.88
CA ASP A 352 34.36 -104.29 40.65
C ASP A 352 35.29 -105.01 39.66
N LEU A 353 35.77 -104.32 38.63
CA LEU A 353 36.79 -104.82 37.70
C LEU A 353 38.13 -105.10 38.41
N ALA A 354 38.57 -104.22 39.30
CA ALA A 354 39.79 -104.43 40.09
C ALA A 354 39.65 -105.61 41.08
N LYS A 355 38.45 -105.83 41.63
CA LYS A 355 38.16 -107.00 42.47
C LYS A 355 38.15 -108.29 41.66
N ALA A 356 37.55 -108.29 40.48
CA ALA A 356 37.56 -109.42 39.54
C ALA A 356 38.98 -109.77 39.07
N GLN A 357 39.83 -108.76 38.82
CA GLN A 357 41.25 -108.97 38.49
C GLN A 357 42.01 -109.62 39.65
N ARG A 358 41.79 -109.19 40.89
CA ARG A 358 42.41 -109.82 42.08
C ARG A 358 41.91 -111.25 42.33
N GLU A 359 40.66 -111.56 41.99
CA GLU A 359 40.18 -112.95 42.02
C GLU A 359 40.78 -113.79 40.90
N LYS A 360 40.94 -113.23 39.70
CA LYS A 360 41.64 -113.89 38.60
C LYS A 360 43.10 -114.20 38.97
N GLU A 361 43.81 -113.24 39.56
CA GLU A 361 45.18 -113.45 40.07
C GLU A 361 45.25 -114.50 41.19
N LYS A 362 44.23 -114.60 42.06
CA LYS A 362 44.15 -115.67 43.07
C LYS A 362 43.90 -117.05 42.44
N VAL A 363 43.08 -117.12 41.40
CA VAL A 363 42.84 -118.36 40.65
C VAL A 363 44.09 -118.78 39.88
N GLU A 364 44.81 -117.83 39.28
CA GLU A 364 46.08 -118.05 38.57
C GLU A 364 47.18 -118.51 39.54
N ALA A 365 47.28 -117.89 40.73
CA ALA A 365 48.17 -118.35 41.80
C ALA A 365 47.80 -119.75 42.35
N ALA A 366 46.52 -120.13 42.33
CA ALA A 366 46.08 -121.49 42.69
C ALA A 366 46.41 -122.51 41.59
N LEU A 367 46.35 -122.10 40.32
CA LEU A 367 46.73 -122.90 39.16
C LEU A 367 48.24 -123.16 39.15
N ASP A 368 49.07 -122.14 39.41
CA ASP A 368 50.53 -122.28 39.53
C ASP A 368 50.94 -123.19 40.69
N LYS A 369 50.17 -123.15 41.80
CA LYS A 369 50.38 -124.07 42.94
C LYS A 369 49.97 -125.51 42.62
N ALA A 370 49.01 -125.73 41.72
CA ALA A 370 48.63 -127.04 41.21
C ALA A 370 49.65 -127.60 40.19
N VAL A 371 50.20 -126.73 39.32
CA VAL A 371 51.27 -127.06 38.37
C VAL A 371 52.58 -127.40 39.10
N ALA A 372 52.92 -126.67 40.16
CA ALA A 372 54.08 -126.99 41.01
C ALA A 372 53.94 -128.34 41.75
N LYS A 373 52.70 -128.75 42.08
CA LYS A 373 52.42 -130.06 42.69
C LYS A 373 52.45 -131.20 41.65
N ALA A 374 52.11 -130.92 40.40
CA ALA A 374 52.20 -131.87 39.28
C ALA A 374 53.65 -132.06 38.79
N GLN A 375 54.51 -131.04 38.84
CA GLN A 375 55.93 -131.13 38.47
C GLN A 375 56.80 -131.89 39.50
N GLN A 376 56.37 -132.02 40.76
CA GLN A 376 57.08 -132.85 41.75
C GLN A 376 56.84 -134.36 41.60
N GLN A 377 55.91 -134.80 40.75
CA GLN A 377 55.60 -136.22 40.53
C GLN A 377 56.17 -136.85 39.26
N ALA A 378 56.90 -136.10 38.43
CA ALA A 378 57.55 -136.66 37.26
C ALA A 378 58.89 -135.97 36.95
N LEU A 379 59.99 -136.47 37.53
CA LEU A 379 61.18 -136.92 36.79
C LEU A 379 62.32 -137.31 37.75
N LYS A 380 62.48 -138.64 37.92
CA LYS A 380 63.70 -139.31 38.38
C LYS A 380 64.65 -139.48 37.19
N LYS A 381 65.95 -139.28 37.44
CA LYS A 381 67.16 -139.66 36.65
C LYS A 381 67.57 -138.78 35.45
N ALA A 382 68.86 -138.42 35.50
CA ALA A 382 69.72 -137.64 34.62
C ALA A 382 70.28 -138.45 33.42
N PRO A 383 71.29 -138.01 32.63
CA PRO A 383 71.88 -136.67 32.38
C PRO A 383 71.99 -136.31 30.86
N GLY A 384 72.50 -135.12 30.52
CA GLY A 384 73.27 -134.90 29.27
C GLY A 384 72.85 -133.75 28.33
N THR A 385 73.51 -132.59 28.49
CA THR A 385 74.10 -131.68 27.45
C THR A 385 73.29 -131.28 26.19
N ILE A 386 72.88 -130.01 25.98
CA ILE A 386 73.69 -128.80 25.58
C ILE A 386 74.43 -129.03 24.25
N SER A 387 74.36 -128.21 23.20
CA SER A 387 73.64 -126.97 22.83
C SER A 387 74.04 -126.64 21.38
N LYS A 388 73.20 -125.86 20.68
CA LYS A 388 73.47 -124.82 19.65
C LYS A 388 72.43 -124.93 18.52
N ARG A 389 71.87 -123.86 17.95
CA ARG A 389 71.68 -122.42 18.22
C ARG A 389 71.01 -121.85 16.95
N VAL A 390 70.45 -120.63 17.05
CA VAL A 390 70.01 -119.70 15.96
C VAL A 390 68.60 -120.01 15.41
N ALA A 391 67.64 -119.10 15.22
CA ALA A 391 67.49 -117.63 15.30
C ALA A 391 65.99 -117.35 15.67
N GLU A 392 65.61 -116.29 16.40
CA GLU A 392 65.52 -114.87 15.96
C GLU A 392 64.56 -114.71 14.77
N GLU A 393 63.46 -113.96 14.86
CA GLU A 393 63.33 -112.50 14.63
C GLU A 393 61.91 -112.31 14.00
N VAL A 394 61.16 -111.20 13.99
CA VAL A 394 61.22 -109.84 14.53
C VAL A 394 59.99 -109.08 13.98
N LEU A 395 59.54 -108.05 14.71
CA LEU A 395 59.01 -106.71 14.30
C LEU A 395 58.01 -106.58 13.12
N GLU A 396 57.10 -105.60 13.00
CA GLU A 396 57.10 -104.14 13.22
C GLU A 396 55.65 -103.71 12.83
N GLY A 397 55.00 -102.62 13.22
CA GLY A 397 55.33 -101.35 13.85
C GLY A 397 54.07 -100.47 13.78
N GLY A 398 53.93 -99.52 14.71
CA GLY A 398 52.94 -98.42 14.64
C GLY A 398 53.36 -97.39 13.56
N PRO A 399 53.28 -96.05 13.79
CA PRO A 399 52.58 -95.32 14.86
C PRO A 399 51.97 -93.94 14.40
N THR A 400 51.42 -93.18 15.37
CA THR A 400 51.35 -91.68 15.41
C THR A 400 50.45 -90.94 14.40
N LYS A 401 49.88 -89.74 14.56
CA LYS A 401 49.92 -88.54 15.45
C LYS A 401 48.55 -87.83 15.23
N GLN A 402 47.88 -87.22 16.21
CA GLN A 402 48.09 -85.89 16.82
C GLN A 402 47.89 -84.65 15.89
N LYS A 403 47.13 -83.67 16.43
CA LYS A 403 46.97 -82.22 16.08
C LYS A 403 45.75 -81.87 15.20
N VAL A 404 44.72 -81.13 15.66
CA VAL A 404 44.58 -79.76 16.23
C VAL A 404 44.46 -78.66 15.16
N TYR A 405 43.61 -77.64 15.47
CA TYR A 405 43.26 -76.36 14.81
C TYR A 405 41.91 -76.40 14.05
N ILE A 406 40.83 -75.72 14.48
CA ILE A 406 40.53 -74.27 14.71
C ILE A 406 40.84 -73.38 13.50
N PHE A 407 39.80 -72.89 12.81
CA PHE A 407 39.43 -71.46 12.56
C PHE A 407 38.33 -71.42 11.45
N THR A 408 37.09 -71.02 11.71
CA THR A 408 36.49 -69.66 11.65
C THR A 408 36.12 -69.15 10.24
N LEU A 409 34.96 -68.49 10.19
CA LEU A 409 34.42 -67.50 9.22
C LEU A 409 33.47 -67.93 8.07
N ALA A 410 32.19 -67.61 8.31
CA ALA A 410 31.35 -66.67 7.53
C ALA A 410 31.05 -66.92 6.04
N CYS A 411 29.75 -66.98 5.70
CA CYS A 411 29.04 -65.98 4.88
C CYS A 411 27.53 -66.34 4.81
N THR A 412 26.58 -65.48 5.21
CA THR A 412 26.00 -64.30 4.51
C THR A 412 24.98 -64.66 3.41
N VAL A 413 23.69 -64.39 3.72
CA VAL A 413 22.65 -63.72 2.91
C VAL A 413 22.01 -64.37 1.67
N LEU A 414 20.68 -64.26 1.68
CA LEU A 414 19.67 -64.17 0.63
C LEU A 414 20.09 -63.96 -0.84
N ARG A 415 19.36 -64.65 -1.72
CA ARG A 415 18.71 -64.07 -2.91
C ARG A 415 17.20 -64.28 -2.79
N TYR A 416 16.46 -63.20 -2.52
CA TYR A 416 15.28 -62.72 -3.27
C TYR A 416 15.08 -61.24 -2.93
#